data_AF-A0A7T6ZDC7-F1
#
_entry.id   AF-A0A7T6ZDC7-F1
#
_cell.length_a   1.000
_cell.length_b   1.000
_cell.length_c   1.000
_cell.angle_alpha   90.00
_cell.angle_beta   90.00
_cell.angle_gamma   90.00
#
_symmetry.space_group_name_H-M   'P 1'
#
loop_
_entity.id
_entity.type
_entity.pdbx_description
1 polymer ?
#
loop_
_entity_poly.entity_id
_entity_poly.type
_entity_poly.pdbx_seq_one_letter_code
_entity_poly.pdbx_strand_id
1 'polypeptide(L)' 'MMYAVARNRMENDLEGLRAQMMEAAKEHGMQHPLVLFYSREIDRVHTALLAEQYSTMCG' A
#
# COMPACT_ATOMS: atom_id res chain seq x y z
N MET A 1 21.91 0.27 -10.51
CA MET A 1 20.50 0.68 -10.73
C MET A 1 19.57 -0.49 -10.39
N MET A 2 19.54 -0.93 -9.12
CA MET A 2 18.74 -2.11 -8.68
C MET A 2 17.39 -1.71 -8.05
N TYR A 3 17.19 -0.42 -7.76
CA TYR A 3 16.06 0.10 -6.99
C TYR A 3 14.76 0.30 -7.79
N ALA A 4 14.79 0.20 -9.12
CA ALA A 4 13.62 0.46 -9.97
C ALA A 4 12.71 -0.78 -10.12
N VAL A 5 13.27 -2.00 -10.06
CA VAL A 5 12.52 -3.22 -10.37
C VAL A 5 11.69 -3.71 -9.18
N ALA A 6 12.23 -3.62 -7.95
CA ALA A 6 11.50 -4.00 -6.73
C ALA A 6 10.37 -3.02 -6.38
N ARG A 7 10.59 -1.72 -6.63
CA ARG A 7 9.58 -0.67 -6.45
C ARG A 7 8.37 -0.90 -7.35
N ASN A 8 8.62 -1.24 -8.61
CA ASN A 8 7.57 -1.47 -9.61
C ASN A 8 6.62 -2.62 -9.24
N ARG A 9 7.10 -3.66 -8.54
CA ARG A 9 6.26 -4.79 -8.12
C ARG A 9 5.38 -4.42 -6.92
N MET A 10 5.98 -3.79 -5.92
CA MET A 10 5.27 -3.34 -4.72
C MET A 10 4.32 -2.17 -4.99
N GLU A 11 4.65 -1.28 -5.93
CA GLU A 11 3.76 -0.23 -6.42
C GLU A 11 2.54 -0.81 -7.13
N ASN A 12 2.72 -1.88 -7.92
CA ASN A 12 1.63 -2.57 -8.60
C ASN A 12 0.71 -3.30 -7.59
N ASP A 13 1.27 -3.93 -6.56
CA ASP A 13 0.48 -4.54 -5.48
C ASP A 13 -0.32 -3.47 -4.70
N LEU A 14 0.27 -2.29 -4.48
CA LEU A 14 -0.37 -1.18 -3.79
C LEU A 14 -1.48 -0.53 -4.63
N GLU A 15 -1.27 -0.42 -5.94
CA GLU A 15 -2.29 0.05 -6.88
C GLU A 15 -3.47 -0.93 -6.95
N GLY A 16 -3.21 -2.24 -6.94
CA GLY A 16 -4.24 -3.27 -6.85
C GLY A 16 -5.05 -3.21 -5.55
N LEU A 17 -4.40 -2.95 -4.41
CA LEU A 17 -5.07 -2.74 -3.13
C LEU A 17 -5.90 -1.45 -3.11
N ARG A 18 -5.41 -0.38 -3.75
CA ARG A 18 -6.17 0.88 -3.90
C ARG A 18 -7.39 0.73 -4.78
N ALA A 19 -7.29 -0.03 -5.87
CA ALA A 19 -8.43 -0.33 -6.74
C ALA A 19 -9.52 -1.08 -5.96
N GLN A 20 -9.15 -2.15 -5.24
CA GLN A 20 -10.09 -2.92 -4.40
C GLN A 20 -10.71 -2.08 -3.28
N MET A 21 -9.94 -1.19 -2.66
CA MET A 21 -10.46 -0.25 -1.66
C MET A 21 -11.49 0.71 -2.27
N MET A 22 -11.21 1.22 -3.46
CA MET A 22 -12.10 2.18 -4.15
C MET A 22 -13.39 1.50 -4.61
N GLU A 23 -13.32 0.25 -5.09
CA GLU A 23 -14.50 -0.55 -5.43
C GLU A 23 -15.35 -0.85 -4.19
N ALA A 24 -14.73 -1.29 -3.09
CA ALA A 24 -15.42 -1.52 -1.83
C ALA A 24 -16.05 -0.24 -1.26
N ALA A 25 -15.39 0.91 -1.40
CA ALA A 25 -15.92 2.20 -0.98
C ALA A 25 -17.08 2.67 -1.86
N LYS A 26 -17.06 2.35 -3.15
CA LYS A 26 -18.14 2.64 -4.09
C LYS A 26 -19.36 1.75 -3.83
N GLU A 27 -19.16 0.49 -3.48
CA GLU A 27 -20.24 -0.47 -3.23
C GLU A 27 -20.85 -0.35 -1.84
N HIS A 28 -20.02 -0.15 -0.81
CA HIS A 28 -20.46 -0.19 0.59
C HIS A 28 -20.32 1.13 1.36
N GLY A 29 -19.65 2.13 0.77
CA GLY A 29 -19.35 3.40 1.43
C GLY A 29 -18.03 3.39 2.20
N MET A 30 -17.50 4.59 2.44
CA MET A 30 -16.19 4.82 3.07
C MET A 30 -16.06 4.28 4.51
N GLN A 31 -17.18 4.14 5.23
CA GLN A 31 -17.20 3.62 6.61
C GLN A 31 -17.31 2.10 6.69
N HIS A 32 -17.35 1.40 5.55
CA HIS A 32 -17.50 -0.04 5.57
C HIS A 32 -16.23 -0.72 6.13
N PRO A 33 -16.36 -1.77 6.96
CA PRO A 33 -15.22 -2.50 7.50
C PRO A 33 -14.25 -3.05 6.43
N LEU A 34 -14.73 -3.34 5.21
CA LEU A 34 -13.85 -3.71 4.10
C LEU A 34 -12.92 -2.58 3.65
N VAL A 35 -13.42 -1.35 3.58
CA VAL A 35 -12.59 -0.18 3.21
C VAL A 35 -11.53 0.07 4.28
N LEU A 36 -11.91 -0.07 5.56
CA LEU A 36 -10.99 0.02 6.69
C LEU A 36 -9.95 -1.10 6.68
N PHE A 37 -10.34 -2.31 6.26
CA PHE A 37 -9.43 -3.45 6.10
C PHE A 37 -8.38 -3.15 5.03
N TYR A 38 -8.79 -2.72 3.83
CA TYR A 38 -7.85 -2.37 2.76
C TYR A 38 -6.97 -1.16 3.14
N SER A 39 -7.51 -0.17 3.85
CA SER A 39 -6.74 0.97 4.34
C SER A 39 -5.59 0.53 5.27
N ARG A 40 -5.82 -0.44 6.16
CA ARG A 40 -4.78 -0.97 7.05
C ARG A 40 -3.72 -1.78 6.31
N GLU A 41 -4.11 -2.54 5.28
CA GLU A 41 -3.18 -3.29 4.44
C GLU A 41 -2.27 -2.34 3.66
N ILE A 42 -2.84 -1.28 3.06
CA ILE A 42 -2.09 -0.24 2.34
C ILE A 42 -1.09 0.46 3.30
N ASP A 43 -1.54 0.80 4.51
CA ASP A 43 -0.69 1.45 5.52
C ASP A 43 0.47 0.56 5.99
N ARG A 44 0.25 -0.75 6.14
CA ARG A 44 1.32 -1.72 6.46
C ARG A 44 2.37 -1.79 5.37
N VAL A 45 1.96 -1.88 4.10
CA VAL A 45 2.90 -1.93 2.96
C VAL A 45 3.68 -0.61 2.87
N HIS A 46 3.02 0.53 3.03
CA HIS A 46 3.69 1.83 3.06
C HIS A 46 4.68 1.97 4.22
N THR A 47 4.29 1.53 5.42
CA THR A 47 5.14 1.58 6.61
C THR A 47 6.36 0.68 6.46
N ALA A 48 6.22 -0.52 5.88
CA ALA A 48 7.33 -1.42 5.59
C ALA A 48 8.31 -0.81 4.56
N LEU A 49 7.78 -0.20 3.49
CA LEU A 49 8.58 0.51 2.49
C LEU A 49 9.33 1.71 3.07
N LEU A 50 8.67 2.47 3.96
CA LEU A 50 9.31 3.59 4.66
C LEU A 50 10.40 3.09 5.61
N ALA A 51 10.14 2.05 6.40
CA ALA A 51 11.11 1.48 7.32
C ALA A 51 12.39 1.00 6.60
N GLU A 52 12.24 0.37 5.43
CA GLU A 52 13.37 -0.03 4.58
C GLU A 52 14.17 1.17 4.07
N GLN A 53 13.49 2.26 3.67
CA GLN A 53 14.14 3.50 3.25
C GLN A 53 14.87 4.22 4.39
N TYR A 54 14.27 4.31 5.58
CA TYR A 54 14.89 4.95 6.74
C TYR A 54 16.07 4.16 7.30
N SER A 55 16.05 2.82 7.23
CA SER A 55 17.20 2.00 7.61
C SER A 55 18.43 2.22 6.72
N THR A 56 18.24 2.69 5.48
CA THR A 56 19.33 2.93 4.52
C THR A 56 19.94 4.34 4.67
N MET A 57 19.29 5.25 5.40
CA MET A 57 19.78 6.62 5.63
C MET A 57 20.56 6.81 6.95
N CYS A 58 20.58 5.80 7.82
CA CYS A 58 21.38 5.81 9.05
C CYS A 58 22.39 4.65 8.99
N GLY A 59 23.44 4.83 8.19
CA GLY A 59 24.58 3.92 8.04
C GLY A 59 25.81 4.69 7.64
#